data_AF-A0A5A8A7D2-F1
#
_entry.id   AF-A0A5A8A7D2-F1
#
_cell.length_a   1.000
_cell.length_b   1.000
_cell.length_c   1.000
_cell.angle_alpha   90.00
_cell.angle_beta   90.00
_cell.angle_gamma   90.00
#
_symmetry.space_group_name_H-M   'P 1'
#
loop_
_entity.id
_entity.type
_entity.pdbx_description
1 polymer ?
#
loop_
_entity_poly.entity_id
_entity_poly.type
_entity_poly.pdbx_seq_one_letter_code
_entity_poly.pdbx_strand_id
1 'polypeptide(L)'
;MEYQEAYAQAQTALGVTGTVSASDYPMLAATIGIDVDPKTAKDVLGVARSVKAAYEAFLGGGASIRGARLAGKQAVDAAATIDDACAAVDAVSWPALG
;
A
#
# COMPACT_ATOMS: atom_id res chain seq x y z
N MET A 1 -4.71 -4.72 11.83
CA MET A 1 -5.58 -3.98 12.77
C MET A 1 -5.10 -2.55 12.97
N GLU A 2 -3.83 -2.29 13.26
CA GLU A 2 -3.32 -0.90 13.45
C GLU A 2 -3.26 -0.07 12.15
N TYR A 3 -2.70 -0.62 11.07
CA TYR A 3 -2.62 0.07 9.77
C TYR A 3 -3.97 0.37 9.12
N GLN A 4 -4.97 -0.49 9.36
CA GLN A 4 -6.32 -0.31 8.82
C GLN A 4 -7.06 0.81 9.54
N GLU A 5 -6.89 0.90 10.86
CA GLU A 5 -7.45 1.98 11.67
C GLU A 5 -6.80 3.32 11.32
N ALA A 6 -5.47 3.37 11.22
CA ALA A 6 -4.76 4.57 10.78
C ALA A 6 -5.24 5.04 9.39
N TYR A 7 -5.44 4.13 8.45
CA TYR A 7 -5.98 4.46 7.13
C TYR A 7 -7.44 4.93 7.17
N ALA A 8 -8.29 4.34 8.01
CA ALA A 8 -9.67 4.79 8.19
C ALA A 8 -9.75 6.22 8.77
N GLN A 9 -8.92 6.51 9.77
CA GLN A 9 -8.76 7.85 10.33
C GLN A 9 -8.23 8.83 9.28
N ALA A 10 -7.25 8.42 8.46
CA ALA A 10 -6.71 9.24 7.38
C ALA A 10 -7.77 9.61 6.34
N GLN A 11 -8.56 8.64 5.88
CA GLN A 11 -9.67 8.90 4.94
C GLN A 11 -10.69 9.86 5.54
N THR A 12 -11.05 9.66 6.81
CA THR A 12 -12.02 10.52 7.50
C THR A 12 -11.49 11.94 7.65
N ALA A 13 -10.26 12.11 8.15
CA ALA A 13 -9.62 13.42 8.35
C ALA A 13 -9.50 14.22 7.04
N LEU A 14 -9.17 13.54 5.93
CA LEU A 14 -9.05 14.17 4.61
C LEU A 14 -10.41 14.56 3.99
N GLY A 15 -11.52 14.00 4.49
CA GLY A 15 -12.88 14.31 4.04
C GLY A 15 -13.57 15.43 4.83
N VAL A 16 -13.00 15.89 5.95
CA VAL A 16 -13.60 16.93 6.78
C VAL A 16 -13.43 18.31 6.16
N THR A 17 -14.54 19.04 5.99
CA THR A 17 -14.52 20.47 5.68
C THR A 17 -14.54 21.27 6.98
N GLY A 18 -13.38 21.72 7.45
CA GLY A 18 -13.27 22.50 8.68
C GLY A 18 -11.95 22.27 9.41
N THR A 19 -11.91 22.64 10.69
CA THR A 19 -10.74 22.41 11.54
C THR A 19 -10.65 20.93 11.92
N VAL A 20 -9.49 20.32 11.70
CA VAL A 20 -9.18 18.95 12.08
C VAL A 20 -8.39 18.99 13.39
N SER A 21 -8.93 18.38 14.45
CA SER A 21 -8.28 18.31 15.77
C SER A 21 -7.56 16.98 15.96
N ALA A 22 -6.39 17.01 16.61
CA ALA A 22 -5.64 15.80 16.95
C ALA A 22 -6.38 14.86 17.91
N SER A 23 -7.28 15.40 18.74
CA SER A 23 -8.13 14.60 19.66
C SER A 23 -9.03 13.62 18.92
N ASP A 24 -9.41 13.95 17.69
CA ASP A 24 -10.42 13.20 16.93
C ASP A 24 -9.78 12.05 16.13
N TYR A 25 -8.45 12.06 16.00
CA TYR A 25 -7.67 11.11 15.20
C TYR A 25 -6.46 10.60 15.99
N PRO A 26 -6.67 9.86 17.09
CA PRO A 26 -5.60 9.49 18.02
C PRO A 26 -4.49 8.66 17.39
N MET A 27 -4.80 7.83 16.38
CA MET A 27 -3.77 7.05 15.68
C MET A 27 -2.86 7.93 14.82
N LEU A 28 -3.44 8.93 14.16
CA LEU A 28 -2.66 9.89 13.36
C LEU A 28 -1.89 10.86 14.27
N ALA A 29 -2.49 11.29 15.37
CA ALA A 29 -1.88 12.19 16.32
C ALA A 29 -0.63 11.57 16.98
N ALA A 30 -0.68 10.27 17.27
CA ALA A 30 0.42 9.55 17.90
C ALA A 30 1.71 9.52 17.06
N THR A 31 1.62 9.71 15.74
CA THR A 31 2.76 9.61 14.83
C THR A 31 3.16 10.94 14.18
N ILE A 32 2.57 12.06 14.60
CA ILE A 32 3.02 13.40 14.17
C ILE A 32 4.49 13.58 14.54
N GLY A 33 5.31 13.95 13.55
CA GLY A 33 6.76 14.09 13.72
C GLY A 33 7.55 12.78 13.76
N ILE A 34 6.89 11.63 13.69
CA ILE A 34 7.51 10.30 13.57
C ILE A 34 7.38 9.79 12.13
N ASP A 35 6.16 9.84 11.57
CA ASP A 35 5.91 9.36 10.21
C ASP A 35 6.55 10.28 9.16
N VAL A 36 7.16 9.64 8.15
CA VAL A 36 8.06 10.31 7.21
C VAL A 36 7.27 10.97 6.09
N ASP A 37 6.97 12.26 6.24
CA ASP A 37 6.85 13.18 5.10
C ASP A 37 7.73 14.40 5.39
N PRO A 38 8.85 14.59 4.66
CA PRO A 38 9.81 15.67 4.89
C PRO A 38 9.22 17.07 4.66
N LYS A 39 8.00 17.17 4.10
CA LYS A 39 7.32 18.43 3.81
C LYS A 39 6.07 18.63 4.67
N THR A 40 5.32 17.58 4.99
CA THR A 40 3.95 17.77 5.50
C THR A 40 3.55 17.08 6.80
N ALA A 41 4.35 16.19 7.41
CA ALA A 41 3.99 15.47 8.65
C ALA A 41 4.07 16.34 9.95
N LYS A 42 3.56 17.57 9.90
CA LYS A 42 3.56 18.53 11.02
C LYS A 42 2.23 18.58 11.77
N ASP A 43 1.19 17.99 11.20
CA ASP A 43 -0.17 17.97 11.73
C ASP A 43 -0.91 16.68 11.30
N VAL A 44 -2.13 16.50 11.79
CA VAL A 44 -2.99 15.34 11.49
C VAL A 44 -3.19 15.17 9.99
N LEU A 45 -3.40 16.26 9.24
CA LEU A 45 -3.62 16.19 7.80
C LEU A 45 -2.35 15.77 7.04
N GLY A 46 -1.20 16.19 7.55
CA GLY A 46 0.12 15.70 7.18
C GLY A 46 0.24 14.21 7.26
N VAL A 47 0.07 13.69 8.47
CA VAL A 47 0.14 12.26 8.74
C VAL A 47 -0.91 11.50 7.93
N ALA A 48 -2.15 12.02 7.84
CA ALA A 48 -3.21 11.41 7.04
C ALA A 48 -2.81 11.20 5.57
N ARG A 49 -2.16 12.19 4.94
CA ARG A 49 -1.66 12.06 3.56
C ARG A 49 -0.58 10.99 3.44
N SER A 50 0.37 10.96 4.37
CA SER A 50 1.44 9.95 4.39
C SER A 50 0.89 8.55 4.55
N VAL A 51 -0.01 8.34 5.51
CA VAL A 51 -0.66 7.06 5.78
C VAL A 51 -1.48 6.61 4.56
N LYS A 52 -2.26 7.51 3.96
CA LYS A 52 -3.02 7.21 2.74
C LYS A 52 -2.10 6.78 1.60
N ALA A 53 -1.04 7.54 1.32
CA ALA A 53 -0.10 7.24 0.25
C ALA A 53 0.62 5.90 0.47
N ALA A 54 1.08 5.63 1.71
CA ALA A 54 1.73 4.37 2.05
C ALA A 54 0.78 3.17 1.90
N TYR A 55 -0.47 3.32 2.35
CA TYR A 55 -1.48 2.26 2.21
C TYR A 55 -1.79 1.96 0.74
N GLU A 56 -1.94 2.99 -0.09
CA GLU A 56 -2.19 2.83 -1.53
C GLU A 56 -0.99 2.22 -2.27
N ALA A 57 0.24 2.62 -1.92
CA ALA A 57 1.44 2.02 -2.46
C ALA A 57 1.55 0.53 -2.09
N PHE A 58 1.25 0.18 -0.83
CA PHE A 58 1.21 -1.21 -0.38
C PHE A 58 0.18 -2.04 -1.17
N LEU A 59 -1.04 -1.51 -1.34
CA LEU A 59 -2.07 -2.19 -2.13
C LEU A 59 -1.69 -2.34 -3.60
N GLY A 60 -1.18 -1.28 -4.23
CA GLY A 60 -0.77 -1.29 -5.63
C GLY A 60 0.38 -2.26 -5.90
N GLY A 61 1.40 -2.26 -5.03
CA GLY A 61 2.52 -3.19 -5.09
C GLY A 61 2.07 -4.63 -4.89
N GLY A 62 1.29 -4.89 -3.84
CA GLY A 62 0.74 -6.21 -3.55
C GLY A 62 -0.15 -6.77 -4.66
N ALA A 63 -0.99 -5.93 -5.27
CA ALA A 63 -1.83 -6.30 -6.40
C ALA A 63 -0.98 -6.67 -7.64
N SER A 64 0.05 -5.89 -7.95
CA SER A 64 0.94 -6.13 -9.09
C SER A 64 1.72 -7.44 -8.93
N ILE A 65 2.28 -7.70 -7.74
CA ILE A 65 2.98 -8.96 -7.41
C ILE A 65 2.01 -10.14 -7.53
N ARG A 66 0.80 -9.99 -6.99
CA ARG A 66 -0.23 -11.04 -7.08
C ARG A 66 -0.62 -11.32 -8.53
N GLY A 67 -0.74 -10.29 -9.36
CA GLY A 67 -0.99 -10.41 -10.80
C GLY A 67 0.09 -11.22 -11.50
N ALA A 68 1.36 -10.84 -11.34
CA ALA A 68 2.51 -11.55 -11.91
C ALA A 68 2.54 -13.02 -11.47
N ARG A 69 2.32 -13.29 -10.18
CA ARG A 69 2.26 -14.66 -9.64
C ARG A 69 1.12 -15.48 -10.24
N LEU A 70 -0.08 -14.91 -10.38
CA LEU A 70 -1.23 -15.63 -10.93
C LEU A 70 -1.06 -15.90 -12.43
N ALA A 71 -0.54 -14.94 -13.19
CA ALA A 71 -0.21 -15.12 -14.60
C ALA A 71 0.85 -16.21 -14.79
N GLY A 72 1.91 -16.21 -13.96
CA GLY A 72 2.92 -17.27 -13.98
C GLY A 72 2.33 -18.66 -13.70
N LYS A 73 1.44 -18.78 -12.70
CA LYS A 73 0.72 -20.04 -12.43
C LYS A 73 -0.10 -20.50 -13.63
N GLN A 74 -0.84 -19.58 -14.25
CA GLN A 74 -1.62 -19.90 -15.45
C GLN A 74 -0.73 -20.37 -16.61
N ALA A 75 0.45 -19.77 -16.80
CA ALA A 75 1.40 -20.19 -17.82
C ALA A 75 1.98 -21.59 -17.54
N VAL A 76 2.28 -21.90 -16.27
CA VAL A 76 2.69 -23.24 -15.83
C VAL A 76 1.58 -24.26 -16.07
N ASP A 77 0.33 -23.94 -15.71
CA ASP A 77 -0.82 -24.84 -15.91
C ASP A 77 -1.08 -25.13 -17.40
N ALA A 78 -0.71 -24.21 -18.28
CA ALA A 78 -0.83 -24.35 -19.74
C ALA A 78 0.36 -25.06 -20.40
N ALA A 79 1.45 -25.31 -19.67
CA ALA A 79 2.66 -25.89 -20.22
C ALA A 79 2.46 -27.37 -20.61
N ALA A 80 2.95 -27.76 -21.79
CA ALA A 80 2.83 -29.12 -22.30
C ALA A 80 3.88 -30.07 -21.71
N THR A 81 5.00 -29.53 -21.22
CA THR A 81 6.13 -30.28 -20.69
C THR A 81 6.67 -29.67 -19.40
N ILE A 82 7.47 -30.45 -18.67
CA ILE A 82 8.15 -29.96 -17.46
C ILE A 82 9.12 -28.82 -17.80
N ASP A 83 9.85 -28.93 -18.91
CA ASP A 83 10.80 -27.90 -19.34
C ASP A 83 10.08 -26.58 -19.67
N ASP A 84 8.92 -26.66 -20.34
CA ASP A 84 8.08 -25.49 -20.62
C ASP A 84 7.53 -24.86 -19.33
N ALA A 85 7.14 -25.68 -18.35
CA ALA A 85 6.68 -25.19 -17.05
C ALA A 85 7.80 -24.47 -16.28
N CYS A 86 9.02 -25.00 -16.30
CA CYS A 86 10.19 -24.34 -15.72
C CYS A 86 10.48 -23.01 -16.42
N ALA A 87 10.49 -23.00 -17.75
CA ALA A 87 10.69 -21.78 -18.54
C ALA A 87 9.61 -20.71 -18.26
N ALA A 88 8.35 -21.12 -18.03
CA ALA A 88 7.27 -20.22 -17.67
C ALA A 88 7.49 -19.54 -16.30
N VAL A 89 8.08 -20.24 -15.33
CA VAL A 89 8.45 -19.66 -14.02
C VAL A 89 9.59 -18.65 -14.19
N ASP A 90 10.63 -19.00 -14.94
CA ASP A 90 11.78 -18.13 -15.18
C ASP A 90 11.40 -16.85 -15.96
N ALA A 91 10.36 -16.95 -16.81
CA ALA A 91 9.83 -15.82 -17.57
C ALA A 91 8.95 -14.86 -16.75
N VAL A 92 8.64 -15.17 -15.48
CA VAL A 92 7.82 -14.27 -14.65
C VAL A 92 8.56 -12.95 -14.41
N SER A 93 8.05 -11.88 -15.01
CA SER A 93 8.52 -10.53 -14.74
C SER A 93 7.89 -9.99 -13.45
N TRP A 94 8.69 -9.89 -12.40
CA TRP A 94 8.25 -9.30 -11.13
C TRP A 94 8.26 -7.77 -11.22
N PRO A 95 7.20 -7.09 -10.71
CA PRO A 95 7.18 -5.63 -10.67
C PRO A 95 8.28 -5.12 -9.73
N ALA A 96 8.88 -3.98 -10.09
CA ALA A 96 9.82 -3.30 -9.22
C ALA A 96 9.10 -2.83 -7.94
N LEU A 97 9.75 -3.03 -6.79
CA LEU A 97 9.34 -2.41 -5.53
C LEU A 97 9.88 -0.96 -5.59
N GLY A 98 8.98 -0.01 -5.81
CA GLY A 98 9.30 1.42 -5.81
C GLY A 98 9.66 1.94 -4.43
#